data_AF-A0AAV1M002-F1
#
_entry.id   AF-A0AAV1M002-F1
#
_cell.length_a   1.000
_cell.length_b   1.000
_cell.length_c   1.000
_cell.angle_alpha   90.00
_cell.angle_beta   90.00
_cell.angle_gamma   90.00
#
_symmetry.space_group_name_H-M   'P 1'
#
loop_
_entity.id
_entity.type
_entity.pdbx_description
1 polymer ?
#
loop_
_entity_poly.entity_id
_entity_poly.type
_entity_poly.pdbx_seq_one_letter_code
_entity_poly.pdbx_strand_id
1 'polypeptide(L)'
;MESEGHSSILYEESEDAIDPIHDIIDYLVRCANVSFKNSSIGEAEIRTTDKIEMAYKLYQKSPTLFLIQFGKYLSPNHLSYFENLHDENSKNPAFIECVKYLKAYHSDRSRHKRIRNRRYKALQKMQEETDYFSERQMMFRNPLLYDQLIGQYLDDEEILRRDAEDSKDLTFLNIILSTVDMNEMKEIKHRQMLEESLESGEGKKLNENCDPNIKNNKKMWGDFDEPDSRPTPKFETRTEATISSHERAMLREEFFQEMFSSFLEGRDEHIDYNSIDNNEQYDDLQQISQDAEDKYFDSELNDVDNLEEHMKLVEEYGRKISKDTSNDPLDVFMKHIESKIN
;
A
#
# COMPACT_ATOMS: atom_id res chain seq x y z
N MET A 1 -28.03 -79.57 4.30
CA MET A 1 -28.48 -78.46 5.17
C MET A 1 -27.21 -77.81 5.67
N GLU A 2 -26.55 -77.00 4.81
CA GLU A 2 -26.81 -75.55 4.63
C GLU A 2 -26.42 -74.79 5.91
N SER A 3 -25.22 -74.20 5.92
CA SER A 3 -24.94 -72.75 5.74
C SER A 3 -25.45 -71.93 6.92
N GLU A 4 -24.71 -71.04 7.57
CA GLU A 4 -23.90 -69.90 7.10
C GLU A 4 -22.81 -69.66 8.19
N GLY A 5 -21.55 -69.34 7.91
CA GLY A 5 -21.14 -68.24 7.05
C GLY A 5 -21.03 -66.92 7.83
N HIS A 6 -20.49 -66.91 9.06
CA HIS A 6 -20.14 -65.67 9.76
C HIS A 6 -18.98 -64.96 9.04
N SER A 7 -19.32 -64.14 8.04
CA SER A 7 -18.41 -63.15 7.48
C SER A 7 -18.40 -61.93 8.41
N SER A 8 -17.42 -61.88 9.30
CA SER A 8 -17.01 -60.63 9.95
C SER A 8 -16.52 -59.69 8.85
N ILE A 9 -17.39 -58.78 8.43
CA ILE A 9 -16.99 -57.59 7.70
C ILE A 9 -16.26 -56.72 8.72
N LEU A 10 -14.93 -56.85 8.73
CA LEU A 10 -14.03 -55.86 9.27
C LEU A 10 -14.29 -54.57 8.49
N TYR A 11 -15.06 -53.67 9.08
CA TYR A 11 -14.96 -52.26 8.75
C TYR A 11 -13.57 -51.82 9.22
N GLU A 12 -12.59 -51.92 8.32
CA GLU A 12 -11.38 -51.12 8.42
C GLU A 12 -11.84 -49.66 8.36
N GLU A 13 -12.03 -49.06 9.52
CA GLU A 13 -11.94 -47.61 9.68
C GLU A 13 -10.50 -47.25 9.27
N SER A 14 -10.31 -46.91 8.00
CA SER A 14 -9.14 -46.17 7.58
C SER A 14 -9.14 -44.88 8.39
N GLU A 15 -8.14 -44.71 9.25
CA GLU A 15 -7.79 -43.41 9.81
C GLU A 15 -7.59 -42.46 8.62
N ASP A 16 -8.64 -41.71 8.28
CA ASP A 16 -8.58 -40.65 7.29
C ASP A 16 -7.58 -39.62 7.83
N ALA A 17 -6.34 -39.72 7.37
CA ALA A 17 -5.37 -38.65 7.47
C ALA A 17 -5.98 -37.46 6.74
N ILE A 18 -6.64 -36.57 7.49
CA ILE A 18 -7.29 -35.37 6.97
C ILE A 18 -6.23 -34.60 6.16
N ASP A 19 -6.36 -34.62 4.85
CA ASP A 19 -5.44 -33.92 3.96
C ASP A 19 -5.51 -32.41 4.31
N PRO A 20 -4.39 -31.77 4.70
CA PRO A 20 -4.35 -30.35 5.06
C PRO A 20 -4.91 -29.43 3.97
N ILE A 21 -5.04 -29.92 2.72
CA ILE A 21 -5.69 -29.17 1.65
C ILE A 21 -7.13 -28.76 1.97
N HIS A 22 -7.88 -29.58 2.73
CA HIS A 22 -9.26 -29.26 3.09
C HIS A 22 -9.33 -28.05 4.04
N ASP A 23 -8.39 -27.95 4.99
CA ASP A 23 -8.26 -26.80 5.88
C ASP A 23 -7.81 -25.55 5.11
N ILE A 24 -6.91 -25.70 4.14
CA ILE A 24 -6.46 -24.60 3.27
C ILE A 24 -7.63 -24.06 2.42
N ILE A 25 -8.47 -24.95 1.88
CA ILE A 25 -9.64 -24.57 1.10
C ILE A 25 -10.71 -23.94 1.99
N ASP A 26 -10.95 -24.46 3.19
CA ASP A 26 -11.88 -23.86 4.15
C ASP A 26 -11.43 -22.44 4.54
N TYR A 27 -10.13 -22.24 4.77
CA TYR A 27 -9.55 -20.90 4.97
C TYR A 27 -9.82 -19.97 3.77
N LEU A 28 -9.58 -20.44 2.54
CA LEU A 28 -9.84 -19.66 1.33
C LEU A 28 -11.32 -19.24 1.20
N VAL A 29 -12.25 -20.10 1.59
CA VAL A 29 -13.69 -19.80 1.52
C VAL A 29 -14.12 -18.81 2.61
N ARG A 30 -13.43 -18.80 3.76
CA ARG A 30 -13.62 -17.78 4.81
C ARG A 30 -13.02 -16.43 4.45
N CYS A 31 -12.03 -16.38 3.57
CA CYS A 31 -11.48 -15.13 3.06
C CYS A 31 -12.53 -14.42 2.19
N ALA A 32 -13.04 -13.28 2.67
CA ALA A 32 -14.12 -12.51 2.04
C ALA A 32 -13.83 -12.02 0.62
N ASN A 33 -12.56 -11.97 0.20
CA ASN A 33 -12.13 -11.36 -1.07
C ASN A 33 -11.94 -12.38 -2.21
N VAL A 34 -12.25 -13.67 -2.00
CA VAL A 34 -12.01 -14.70 -3.01
C VAL A 34 -13.24 -14.89 -3.90
N SER A 35 -13.09 -14.53 -5.17
CA SER A 35 -14.09 -14.85 -6.21
C SER A 35 -13.83 -16.23 -6.80
N PHE A 36 -14.73 -17.18 -6.54
CA PHE A 36 -14.64 -18.56 -7.06
C PHE A 36 -15.24 -18.72 -8.47
N LYS A 37 -15.89 -17.68 -9.02
CA LYS A 37 -16.37 -17.61 -10.40
C LYS A 37 -16.24 -16.18 -10.95
N ASN A 38 -16.19 -16.06 -12.27
CA ASN A 38 -16.49 -14.80 -12.97
C ASN A 38 -17.98 -14.49 -12.74
N SER A 39 -18.28 -13.69 -11.72
CA SER A 39 -19.63 -13.22 -11.45
C SER A 39 -20.11 -12.38 -12.64
N SER A 40 -20.73 -13.04 -13.61
CA SER A 40 -21.53 -12.35 -14.63
C SER A 40 -22.68 -11.68 -13.90
N ILE A 41 -22.93 -10.41 -14.19
CA ILE A 41 -23.97 -9.60 -13.53
C ILE A 41 -25.27 -10.44 -13.42
N GLY A 42 -25.70 -10.77 -12.20
CA GLY A 42 -26.96 -11.49 -11.92
C GLY A 42 -26.91 -12.97 -11.51
N GLU A 43 -25.74 -13.62 -11.37
CA GLU A 43 -25.68 -14.97 -10.79
C GLU A 43 -25.72 -14.95 -9.25
N ALA A 44 -26.51 -15.85 -8.66
CA ALA A 44 -26.65 -15.99 -7.21
C ALA A 44 -25.32 -16.37 -6.55
N GLU A 45 -25.06 -15.83 -5.35
CA GLU A 45 -23.90 -16.21 -4.54
C GLU A 45 -23.86 -17.73 -4.36
N ILE A 46 -22.78 -18.32 -4.86
CA ILE A 46 -22.52 -19.76 -4.76
C ILE A 46 -22.45 -20.11 -3.27
N ARG A 47 -23.15 -21.17 -2.85
CA ARG A 47 -23.11 -21.64 -1.45
C ARG A 47 -21.67 -21.96 -1.05
N THR A 48 -21.35 -21.75 0.23
CA THR A 48 -20.02 -22.01 0.78
C THR A 48 -19.55 -23.44 0.53
N THR A 49 -20.46 -24.42 0.62
CA THR A 49 -20.20 -25.84 0.31
C THR A 49 -19.76 -26.05 -1.13
N ASP A 50 -20.40 -25.37 -2.07
CA ASP A 50 -20.16 -25.55 -3.50
C ASP A 50 -18.84 -24.87 -3.91
N LYS A 51 -18.43 -23.80 -3.21
CA LYS A 51 -17.11 -23.16 -3.35
C LYS A 51 -15.99 -24.11 -2.94
N ILE A 52 -16.13 -24.79 -1.80
CA ILE A 52 -15.15 -25.79 -1.31
C ILE A 52 -15.00 -26.91 -2.34
N GLU A 53 -16.12 -27.48 -2.80
CA GLU A 53 -16.10 -28.58 -3.76
C GLU A 53 -15.48 -28.15 -5.11
N MET A 54 -15.78 -26.93 -5.58
CA MET A 54 -15.17 -26.39 -6.79
C MET A 54 -13.66 -26.21 -6.66
N ALA A 55 -13.20 -25.63 -5.56
CA ALA A 55 -11.77 -25.42 -5.30
C ALA A 55 -11.02 -26.74 -5.20
N TYR A 56 -11.62 -27.74 -4.53
CA TYR A 56 -11.04 -29.08 -4.42
C TYR A 56 -10.99 -29.80 -5.78
N LYS A 57 -12.06 -29.73 -6.58
CA LYS A 57 -12.06 -30.25 -7.96
C LYS A 57 -11.01 -29.58 -8.84
N LEU A 58 -10.75 -28.28 -8.66
CA LEU A 58 -9.70 -27.57 -9.39
C LEU A 58 -8.31 -28.05 -8.97
N TYR A 59 -8.09 -28.20 -7.67
CA TYR A 59 -6.84 -28.73 -7.12
C TYR A 59 -6.54 -30.14 -7.66
N GLN A 60 -7.52 -31.05 -7.62
CA GLN A 60 -7.37 -32.42 -8.14
C GLN A 60 -7.05 -32.45 -9.64
N LYS A 61 -7.62 -31.53 -10.43
CA LYS A 61 -7.33 -31.43 -11.87
C LYS A 61 -5.93 -30.89 -12.13
N SER A 62 -5.54 -29.85 -11.42
CA SER A 62 -4.24 -29.18 -11.61
C SER A 62 -3.89 -28.32 -10.39
N PRO A 63 -2.93 -28.75 -9.57
CA PRO A 63 -2.43 -27.95 -8.45
C PRO A 63 -1.86 -26.60 -8.87
N THR A 64 -1.25 -26.51 -10.06
CA THR A 64 -0.68 -25.26 -10.59
C THR A 64 -1.75 -24.21 -10.87
N LEU A 65 -2.88 -24.57 -11.50
CA LEU A 65 -3.96 -23.59 -11.76
C LEU A 65 -4.62 -23.14 -10.46
N PHE A 66 -4.75 -24.04 -9.49
CA PHE A 66 -5.22 -23.70 -8.15
C PHE A 66 -4.34 -22.62 -7.51
N LEU A 67 -3.02 -22.76 -7.56
CA LEU A 67 -2.08 -21.77 -7.02
C LEU A 67 -2.08 -20.45 -7.80
N ILE A 68 -2.21 -20.48 -9.13
CA ILE A 68 -2.30 -19.25 -9.94
C ILE A 68 -3.55 -18.44 -9.57
N GLN A 69 -4.68 -19.12 -9.37
CA GLN A 69 -5.96 -18.46 -9.10
C GLN A 69 -6.11 -18.03 -7.64
N PHE A 70 -5.77 -18.92 -6.69
CA PHE A 70 -6.05 -18.70 -5.27
C PHE A 70 -4.80 -18.38 -4.44
N GLY A 71 -3.60 -18.52 -5.01
CA GLY A 71 -2.33 -18.37 -4.28
C GLY A 71 -2.14 -17.00 -3.64
N LYS A 72 -2.69 -15.94 -4.23
CA LYS A 72 -2.66 -14.57 -3.66
C LYS A 72 -3.36 -14.46 -2.31
N TYR A 73 -4.36 -15.31 -2.05
CA TYR A 73 -5.20 -15.26 -0.85
C TYR A 73 -4.76 -16.26 0.22
N LEU A 74 -3.74 -17.09 -0.06
CA LEU A 74 -3.21 -18.06 0.88
C LEU A 74 -2.34 -17.40 1.97
N SER A 75 -2.26 -18.06 3.13
CA SER A 75 -1.30 -17.70 4.19
C SER A 75 0.10 -18.22 3.85
N PRO A 76 1.19 -17.55 4.32
CA PRO A 76 2.55 -18.06 4.18
C PRO A 76 2.73 -19.51 4.67
N ASN A 77 2.02 -19.87 5.75
CA ASN A 77 2.08 -21.23 6.33
C ASN A 77 1.48 -22.29 5.40
N HIS A 78 0.48 -21.92 4.58
CA HIS A 78 -0.13 -22.83 3.62
C HIS A 78 0.83 -23.13 2.46
N LEU A 79 1.75 -22.21 2.13
CA LEU A 79 2.74 -22.42 1.06
C LEU A 79 3.78 -23.49 1.42
N SER A 80 4.07 -23.69 2.71
CA SER A 80 4.94 -24.76 3.18
C SER A 80 4.37 -26.16 2.88
N TYR A 81 3.03 -26.30 2.85
CA TYR A 81 2.40 -27.56 2.44
C TYR A 81 2.68 -27.86 0.95
N PHE A 82 2.56 -26.86 0.07
CA PHE A 82 2.83 -27.03 -1.37
C PHE A 82 4.30 -27.27 -1.70
N GLU A 83 5.23 -26.87 -0.83
CA GLU A 83 6.66 -27.16 -0.98
C GLU A 83 7.00 -28.61 -0.63
N ASN A 84 6.33 -29.18 0.37
CA ASN A 84 6.58 -30.54 0.88
C ASN A 84 5.74 -31.61 0.19
N LEU A 85 4.87 -31.22 -0.74
CA LEU A 85 4.09 -32.15 -1.56
C LEU A 85 5.06 -32.95 -2.46
N HIS A 86 5.13 -34.26 -2.24
CA HIS A 86 5.93 -35.20 -3.06
C HIS A 86 5.09 -35.87 -4.16
N ASP A 87 4.24 -35.11 -4.83
CA ASP A 87 3.40 -35.59 -5.93
C ASP A 87 4.10 -35.41 -7.31
N GLU A 88 3.63 -36.10 -8.36
CA GLU A 88 4.14 -35.93 -9.73
C GLU A 88 4.02 -34.47 -10.21
N ASN A 89 3.03 -33.73 -9.71
CA ASN A 89 2.85 -32.30 -9.96
C ASN A 89 3.96 -31.43 -9.33
N SER A 90 4.59 -31.88 -8.23
CA SER A 90 5.69 -31.17 -7.56
C SER A 90 6.97 -31.14 -8.39
N LYS A 91 7.11 -32.08 -9.33
CA LYS A 91 8.23 -32.12 -10.27
C LYS A 91 8.05 -31.17 -11.46
N ASN A 92 6.86 -30.59 -11.63
CA ASN A 92 6.59 -29.67 -12.73
C ASN A 92 7.33 -28.34 -12.48
N PRO A 93 8.22 -27.89 -13.39
CA PRO A 93 8.96 -26.64 -13.21
C PRO A 93 8.04 -25.43 -13.01
N ALA A 94 6.90 -25.37 -13.71
CA ALA A 94 5.94 -24.28 -13.58
C ALA A 94 5.29 -24.24 -12.18
N PHE A 95 5.07 -25.39 -11.55
CA PHE A 95 4.55 -25.47 -10.19
C PHE A 95 5.58 -24.95 -9.18
N ILE A 96 6.84 -25.38 -9.31
CA ILE A 96 7.94 -24.95 -8.44
C ILE A 96 8.15 -23.43 -8.54
N GLU A 97 8.14 -22.88 -9.76
CA GLU A 97 8.23 -21.43 -9.98
C GLU A 97 7.05 -20.67 -9.37
N CYS A 98 5.83 -21.21 -9.51
CA CYS A 98 4.64 -20.61 -8.91
C CYS A 98 4.73 -20.55 -7.38
N VAL A 99 5.15 -21.63 -6.72
CA VAL A 99 5.35 -21.66 -5.26
C VAL A 99 6.44 -20.68 -4.83
N LYS A 100 7.56 -20.60 -5.56
CA LYS A 100 8.64 -19.62 -5.31
C LYS A 100 8.15 -18.18 -5.44
N TYR A 101 7.41 -17.87 -6.51
CA TYR A 101 6.81 -16.56 -6.72
C TYR A 101 5.84 -16.20 -5.59
N LEU A 102 4.97 -17.12 -5.20
CA LEU A 102 4.01 -16.90 -4.11
C LEU A 102 4.70 -16.68 -2.76
N LYS A 103 5.79 -17.40 -2.45
CA LYS A 103 6.60 -17.12 -1.26
C LYS A 103 7.19 -15.70 -1.29
N ALA A 104 7.74 -15.29 -2.44
CA ALA A 104 8.26 -13.94 -2.60
C ALA A 104 7.14 -12.88 -2.48
N TYR A 105 5.96 -13.16 -3.03
CA TYR A 105 4.78 -12.31 -2.94
C TYR A 105 4.29 -12.14 -1.49
N HIS A 106 4.24 -13.23 -0.73
CA HIS A 106 3.80 -13.24 0.66
C HIS A 106 4.87 -12.84 1.68
N SER A 107 6.09 -12.55 1.22
CA SER A 107 7.15 -12.02 2.09
C SER A 107 6.75 -10.65 2.66
N ASP A 108 7.10 -10.40 3.93
CA ASP A 108 6.79 -9.12 4.59
C ASP A 108 7.38 -7.92 3.83
N ARG A 109 8.59 -8.09 3.27
CA ARG A 109 9.23 -7.06 2.44
C ARG A 109 8.40 -6.73 1.20
N SER A 110 7.89 -7.74 0.49
CA SER A 110 7.08 -7.53 -0.72
C SER A 110 5.69 -6.99 -0.36
N ARG A 111 5.07 -7.49 0.70
CA ARG A 111 3.80 -6.98 1.23
C ARG A 111 3.92 -5.50 1.62
N HIS A 112 4.94 -5.12 2.37
CA HIS A 112 5.17 -3.73 2.78
C HIS A 112 5.41 -2.82 1.57
N LYS A 113 6.21 -3.27 0.58
CA LYS A 113 6.38 -2.53 -0.68
C LYS A 113 5.06 -2.33 -1.43
N ARG A 114 4.24 -3.38 -1.56
CA ARG A 114 2.92 -3.27 -2.22
C ARG A 114 2.00 -2.30 -1.49
N ILE A 115 1.91 -2.40 -0.17
CA ILE A 115 1.11 -1.48 0.65
C ILE A 115 1.58 -0.04 0.45
N ARG A 116 2.89 0.22 0.56
CA ARG A 116 3.46 1.56 0.36
C ARG A 116 3.18 2.10 -1.05
N ASN A 117 3.29 1.27 -2.08
CA ASN A 117 3.01 1.65 -3.47
C ASN A 117 1.52 1.94 -3.68
N ARG A 118 0.62 1.11 -3.14
CA ARG A 118 -0.84 1.33 -3.18
C ARG A 118 -1.22 2.61 -2.47
N ARG A 119 -0.69 2.84 -1.27
CA ARG A 119 -0.88 4.10 -0.53
C ARG A 119 -0.34 5.28 -1.34
N TYR A 120 0.83 5.18 -1.94
CA TYR A 120 1.36 6.25 -2.79
C TYR A 120 0.42 6.58 -3.97
N LYS A 121 -0.16 5.56 -4.61
CA LYS A 121 -1.19 5.79 -5.64
C LYS A 121 -2.47 6.41 -5.11
N ALA A 122 -2.93 5.98 -3.94
CA ALA A 122 -4.06 6.61 -3.28
C ALA A 122 -3.76 8.08 -2.93
N LEU A 123 -2.55 8.39 -2.45
CA LEU A 123 -2.10 9.75 -2.17
C LEU A 123 -2.17 10.63 -3.42
N GLN A 124 -1.59 10.16 -4.54
CA GLN A 124 -1.63 10.89 -5.82
C GLN A 124 -3.08 11.18 -6.25
N LYS A 125 -3.94 10.15 -6.20
CA LYS A 125 -5.35 10.29 -6.56
C LYS A 125 -6.10 11.27 -5.63
N MET A 126 -5.88 11.18 -4.32
CA MET A 126 -6.52 12.05 -3.34
C MET A 126 -6.06 13.50 -3.46
N GLN A 127 -4.82 13.75 -3.84
CA GLN A 127 -4.32 15.11 -4.10
C GLN A 127 -4.98 15.77 -5.30
N GLU A 128 -5.41 14.98 -6.30
CA GLU A 128 -6.09 15.47 -7.50
C GLU A 128 -7.62 15.59 -7.30
N GLU A 129 -8.23 14.62 -6.61
CA GLU A 129 -9.69 14.49 -6.53
C GLU A 129 -10.32 15.11 -5.26
N THR A 130 -9.54 15.32 -4.19
CA THR A 130 -10.09 15.70 -2.87
C THR A 130 -9.30 16.82 -2.19
N ASP A 131 -9.93 17.48 -1.23
CA ASP A 131 -9.29 18.52 -0.42
C ASP A 131 -8.50 17.95 0.78
N TYR A 132 -8.33 16.62 0.87
CA TYR A 132 -7.74 15.95 2.04
C TYR A 132 -6.31 16.42 2.38
N PHE A 133 -5.53 16.70 1.33
CA PHE A 133 -4.16 17.22 1.42
C PHE A 133 -4.10 18.75 1.23
N SER A 134 -5.23 19.45 1.34
CA SER A 134 -5.20 20.91 1.48
C SER A 134 -4.56 21.27 2.81
N GLU A 135 -3.83 22.40 2.85
CA GLU A 135 -3.17 22.87 4.06
C GLU A 135 -4.13 22.99 5.24
N ARG A 136 -5.36 23.45 4.97
CA ARG A 136 -6.41 23.57 5.98
C ARG A 136 -6.79 22.21 6.57
N GLN A 137 -7.06 21.21 5.73
CA GLN A 137 -7.42 19.87 6.24
C GLN A 137 -6.26 19.22 6.99
N MET A 138 -5.03 19.43 6.55
CA MET A 138 -3.84 18.95 7.26
C MET A 138 -3.65 19.67 8.61
N MET A 139 -3.91 20.98 8.67
CA MET A 139 -3.88 21.76 9.91
C MET A 139 -4.91 21.23 10.92
N PHE A 140 -6.14 20.90 10.49
CA PHE A 140 -7.15 20.34 11.40
C PHE A 140 -6.74 18.98 11.97
N ARG A 141 -6.09 18.12 11.16
CA ARG A 141 -5.66 16.78 11.58
C ARG A 141 -4.42 16.79 12.45
N ASN A 142 -3.48 17.70 12.20
CA ASN A 142 -2.26 17.85 12.99
C ASN A 142 -1.95 19.32 13.32
N PRO A 143 -2.71 19.92 14.26
CA PRO A 143 -2.60 21.34 14.57
C PRO A 143 -1.32 21.70 15.32
N LEU A 144 -0.74 20.80 16.12
CA LEU A 144 0.53 21.07 16.79
C LEU A 144 1.69 21.19 15.80
N LEU A 145 1.82 20.21 14.90
CA LEU A 145 2.84 20.22 13.86
C LEU A 145 2.71 21.46 12.96
N TYR A 146 1.46 21.80 12.60
CA TYR A 146 1.19 23.02 11.82
C TYR A 146 1.65 24.27 12.56
N ASP A 147 1.36 24.39 13.86
CA ASP A 147 1.74 25.55 14.65
C ASP A 147 3.27 25.70 14.76
N GLN A 148 3.98 24.59 14.97
CA GLN A 148 5.44 24.54 15.07
C GLN A 148 6.14 24.91 13.75
N LEU A 149 5.63 24.45 12.59
CA LEU A 149 6.30 24.65 11.30
C LEU A 149 5.81 25.90 10.56
N ILE A 150 4.53 26.23 10.66
CA ILE A 150 3.89 27.31 9.88
C ILE A 150 3.28 28.37 10.80
N GLY A 151 2.42 27.97 11.74
CA GLY A 151 1.57 28.85 12.53
C GLY A 151 2.33 29.95 13.28
N GLN A 152 3.44 29.60 13.92
CA GLN A 152 4.28 30.56 14.66
C GLN A 152 4.93 31.63 13.78
N TYR A 153 4.92 31.47 12.46
CA TYR A 153 5.57 32.38 11.50
C TYR A 153 4.60 33.09 10.54
N LEU A 154 3.27 32.96 10.72
CA LEU A 154 2.24 33.66 9.93
C LEU A 154 1.91 35.04 10.47
N ASP A 155 2.04 36.12 9.72
CA ASP A 155 1.67 37.47 10.19
C ASP A 155 0.16 37.59 10.49
N ASP A 156 -0.24 38.58 11.31
CA ASP A 156 -1.65 38.79 11.69
C ASP A 156 -2.57 38.95 10.45
N GLU A 157 -2.09 39.62 9.40
CA GLU A 157 -2.79 39.77 8.12
C GLU A 157 -2.90 38.44 7.35
N GLU A 158 -1.98 37.50 7.53
CA GLU A 158 -2.05 36.16 6.93
C GLU A 158 -3.02 35.26 7.69
N ILE A 159 -3.00 35.34 9.02
CA ILE A 159 -3.96 34.66 9.89
C ILE A 159 -5.38 35.13 9.58
N LEU A 160 -5.59 36.45 9.50
CA LEU A 160 -6.88 37.01 9.13
C LEU A 160 -7.35 36.55 7.75
N ARG A 161 -6.45 36.45 6.76
CA ARG A 161 -6.81 35.94 5.43
C ARG A 161 -7.22 34.47 5.46
N ARG A 162 -6.49 33.63 6.21
CA ARG A 162 -6.81 32.21 6.39
C ARG A 162 -8.18 32.02 7.05
N ASP A 163 -8.45 32.80 8.09
CA ASP A 163 -9.69 32.70 8.88
C ASP A 163 -10.87 33.40 8.17
N ALA A 164 -10.60 34.41 7.34
CA ALA A 164 -11.62 35.10 6.54
C ALA A 164 -12.16 34.26 5.38
N GLU A 165 -11.43 33.23 4.93
CA GLU A 165 -11.89 32.34 3.86
C GLU A 165 -13.19 31.60 4.23
N ASP A 166 -13.44 31.39 5.53
CA ASP A 166 -14.70 30.81 6.08
C ASP A 166 -15.81 31.85 6.26
N SER A 167 -15.48 33.13 6.15
CA SER A 167 -16.39 34.25 6.40
C SER A 167 -17.15 34.70 5.15
N LYS A 168 -16.99 34.01 4.02
CA LYS A 168 -17.71 34.34 2.78
C LYS A 168 -19.17 33.87 2.83
N ASP A 169 -19.47 32.83 3.61
CA ASP A 169 -20.80 32.27 3.83
C ASP A 169 -21.20 32.35 5.32
N LEU A 170 -21.28 33.57 5.87
CA LEU A 170 -21.59 33.82 7.30
C LEU A 170 -23.07 33.54 7.64
N THR A 171 -23.43 32.26 7.67
CA THR A 171 -24.66 31.80 8.33
C THR A 171 -24.35 31.54 9.80
N PHE A 172 -25.29 31.81 10.71
CA PHE A 172 -25.12 31.52 12.14
C PHE A 172 -24.69 30.06 12.42
N LEU A 173 -25.20 29.12 11.61
CA LEU A 173 -24.78 27.72 11.63
C LEU A 173 -23.29 27.55 11.30
N ASN A 174 -22.76 28.23 10.27
CA ASN A 174 -21.34 28.16 9.91
C ASN A 174 -20.44 28.76 11.00
N ILE A 175 -20.90 29.81 11.68
CA ILE A 175 -20.17 30.37 12.83
C ILE A 175 -20.16 29.36 13.99
N ILE A 176 -21.27 28.67 14.27
CA ILE A 176 -21.29 27.64 15.31
C ILE A 176 -20.39 26.47 14.92
N LEU A 177 -20.49 25.96 13.69
CA LEU A 177 -19.64 24.86 13.21
C LEU A 177 -18.17 25.24 13.29
N SER A 178 -17.77 26.42 12.80
CA SER A 178 -16.38 26.86 12.89
C SER A 178 -15.89 27.02 14.34
N THR A 179 -16.75 27.47 15.27
CA THR A 179 -16.37 27.51 16.69
C THR A 179 -16.16 26.12 17.29
N VAL A 180 -16.94 25.13 16.85
CA VAL A 180 -16.77 23.72 17.27
C VAL A 180 -15.47 23.18 16.71
N ASP A 181 -15.23 23.34 15.40
CA ASP A 181 -14.01 22.89 14.72
C ASP A 181 -12.76 23.51 15.35
N MET A 182 -12.80 24.81 15.68
CA MET A 182 -11.71 25.51 16.35
C MET A 182 -11.47 25.02 17.78
N ASN A 183 -12.52 24.64 18.50
CA ASN A 183 -12.36 24.06 19.84
C ASN A 183 -11.78 22.65 19.76
N GLU A 184 -12.26 21.81 18.85
CA GLU A 184 -11.70 20.48 18.60
C GLU A 184 -10.22 20.56 18.24
N MET A 185 -9.85 21.47 17.33
CA MET A 185 -8.46 21.68 16.93
C MET A 185 -7.57 22.10 18.11
N LYS A 186 -8.07 22.94 19.02
CA LYS A 186 -7.35 23.31 20.25
C LYS A 186 -7.18 22.14 21.21
N GLU A 187 -8.21 21.30 21.35
CA GLU A 187 -8.13 20.10 22.17
C GLU A 187 -7.14 19.08 21.61
N ILE A 188 -7.14 18.87 20.29
CA ILE A 188 -6.15 18.02 19.60
C ILE A 188 -4.74 18.57 19.82
N LYS A 189 -4.51 19.87 19.56
CA LYS A 189 -3.20 20.52 19.78
C LYS A 189 -2.71 20.31 21.22
N HIS A 190 -3.59 20.53 22.21
CA HIS A 190 -3.25 20.37 23.62
C HIS A 190 -2.92 18.92 23.97
N ARG A 191 -3.64 17.94 23.40
CA ARG A 191 -3.35 16.52 23.58
C ARG A 191 -1.98 16.14 23.02
N GLN A 192 -1.70 16.54 21.78
CA GLN A 192 -0.41 16.29 21.12
C GLN A 192 0.75 16.90 21.93
N MET A 193 0.56 18.10 22.47
CA MET A 193 1.58 18.78 23.29
C MET A 193 1.88 18.02 24.58
N LEU A 194 0.86 17.44 25.22
CA LEU A 194 1.03 16.60 26.40
C LEU A 194 1.78 15.30 26.05
N GLU A 195 1.48 14.69 24.90
CA GLU A 195 2.16 13.48 24.42
C GLU A 195 3.65 13.75 24.15
N GLU A 196 4.00 14.80 23.39
CA GLU A 196 5.40 15.19 23.14
C GLU A 196 6.16 15.50 24.44
N SER A 197 5.50 16.16 25.41
CA SER A 197 6.10 16.48 26.72
C SER A 197 6.40 15.23 27.56
N LEU A 198 5.53 14.21 27.47
CA LEU A 198 5.73 12.94 28.16
C LEU A 198 6.86 12.13 27.51
N GLU A 199 6.92 12.10 26.19
CA GLU A 199 7.97 11.40 25.43
C GLU A 199 9.35 12.04 25.63
N SER A 200 9.41 13.36 25.76
CA SER A 200 10.66 14.10 25.95
C SER A 200 11.27 13.95 27.35
N GLY A 201 10.58 13.30 28.28
CA GLY A 201 11.06 13.11 29.66
C GLY A 201 11.17 14.40 30.48
N GLU A 202 10.74 15.54 29.92
CA GLU A 202 10.64 16.84 30.62
C GLU A 202 9.39 16.87 31.49
N GLY A 203 9.38 16.01 32.51
CA GLY A 203 8.40 16.06 33.58
C GLY A 203 8.46 17.41 34.30
N LYS A 204 7.45 18.25 34.02
CA LYS A 204 7.12 19.54 34.67
C LYS A 204 8.00 20.73 34.30
N LYS A 205 7.54 21.49 33.30
CA LYS A 205 7.29 22.93 33.46
C LYS A 205 5.96 23.31 32.81
N LEU A 206 4.86 22.88 33.42
CA LEU A 206 3.64 23.68 33.30
C LEU A 206 4.02 25.06 33.84
N ASN A 207 4.01 26.03 32.94
CA ASN A 207 4.24 27.42 33.22
C ASN A 207 3.13 27.92 34.16
N GLU A 208 3.32 27.71 35.47
CA GLU A 208 2.63 28.42 36.54
C GLU A 208 3.07 29.89 36.58
N ASN A 209 3.05 30.58 35.44
CA ASN A 209 2.90 32.03 35.46
C ASN A 209 1.42 32.34 35.71
N CYS A 210 0.92 31.85 36.85
CA CYS A 210 -0.17 32.51 37.54
C CYS A 210 0.46 33.75 38.18
N ASP A 211 0.18 34.89 37.56
CA ASP A 211 0.42 36.21 38.13
C ASP A 211 0.06 36.20 39.64
N PRO A 212 1.00 36.47 40.58
CA PRO A 212 0.78 36.26 42.02
C PRO A 212 -0.24 37.23 42.64
N ASN A 213 -1.01 37.96 41.83
CA ASN A 213 -1.97 38.97 42.27
C ASN A 213 -3.44 38.67 41.94
N ILE A 214 -3.78 37.44 41.55
CA ILE A 214 -5.19 37.02 41.45
C ILE A 214 -5.62 36.41 42.78
N LYS A 215 -6.42 37.16 43.54
CA LYS A 215 -7.07 36.71 44.78
C LYS A 215 -7.88 35.44 44.48
N ASN A 216 -7.52 34.34 45.13
CA ASN A 216 -8.23 33.06 45.10
C ASN A 216 -9.69 33.20 45.57
N ASN A 217 -10.60 33.48 44.64
CA ASN A 217 -12.02 33.25 44.86
C ASN A 217 -12.37 31.90 44.21
N LYS A 218 -12.45 30.86 45.03
CA LYS A 218 -12.88 29.51 44.65
C LYS A 218 -14.36 29.58 44.25
N LYS A 219 -14.65 29.86 42.97
CA LYS A 219 -16.02 29.86 42.43
C LYS A 219 -16.54 28.41 42.43
N MET A 220 -17.60 28.15 43.18
CA MET A 220 -18.30 26.86 43.21
C MET A 220 -19.30 26.79 42.04
N TRP A 221 -19.65 25.58 41.62
CA TRP A 221 -20.70 25.35 40.62
C TRP A 221 -22.00 26.10 41.03
N GLY A 222 -22.43 27.07 40.21
CA GLY A 222 -23.61 27.91 40.45
C GLY A 222 -23.35 29.40 40.75
N ASP A 223 -22.10 29.85 40.76
CA ASP A 223 -21.75 31.27 40.96
C ASP A 223 -21.78 32.04 39.62
N PHE A 224 -22.97 32.58 39.27
CA PHE A 224 -23.28 33.24 37.99
C PHE A 224 -23.12 34.76 37.98
N ASP A 225 -22.49 35.35 39.01
CA ASP A 225 -22.54 36.81 39.22
C ASP A 225 -21.63 37.64 38.31
N GLU A 226 -20.79 37.01 37.48
CA GLU A 226 -20.09 37.69 36.38
C GLU A 226 -20.28 36.92 35.09
N PRO A 227 -20.84 37.52 34.03
CA PRO A 227 -20.86 36.87 32.73
C PRO A 227 -19.42 36.63 32.30
N ASP A 228 -19.09 35.36 32.04
CA ASP A 228 -17.80 34.87 31.51
C ASP A 228 -17.52 35.36 30.07
N SER A 229 -18.08 36.51 29.70
CA SER A 229 -18.16 37.06 28.35
C SER A 229 -17.05 38.06 28.03
N ARG A 230 -15.96 38.08 28.81
CA ARG A 230 -14.71 38.64 28.33
C ARG A 230 -13.84 37.48 27.88
N PRO A 231 -13.87 37.08 26.60
CA PRO A 231 -12.80 36.24 26.09
C PRO A 231 -11.53 37.06 26.29
N THR A 232 -10.78 36.78 27.36
CA THR A 232 -9.39 37.22 27.44
C THR A 232 -8.71 36.42 26.34
N PRO A 233 -8.32 37.03 25.22
CA PRO A 233 -7.53 36.30 24.25
C PRO A 233 -6.23 36.03 25.00
N LYS A 234 -6.03 34.78 25.41
CA LYS A 234 -4.70 34.32 25.78
C LYS A 234 -3.92 34.37 24.48
N PHE A 235 -3.37 35.53 24.15
CA PHE A 235 -2.36 35.64 23.13
C PHE A 235 -1.19 34.81 23.66
N GLU A 236 -1.07 33.57 23.19
CA GLU A 236 0.15 32.81 23.32
C GLU A 236 1.27 33.75 22.84
N THR A 237 2.22 34.07 23.73
CA THR A 237 3.33 34.96 23.41
C THR A 237 4.10 34.33 22.26
N ARG A 238 3.80 34.81 21.06
CA ARG A 238 4.41 34.35 19.84
C ARG A 238 5.87 34.76 19.84
N THR A 239 6.76 33.80 19.60
CA THR A 239 8.17 34.10 19.36
C THR A 239 8.25 34.88 18.05
N GLU A 240 8.57 36.18 18.13
CA GLU A 240 8.77 37.08 16.99
C GLU A 240 10.07 36.74 16.23
N ALA A 241 10.28 35.47 15.90
CA ALA A 241 11.37 35.03 15.06
C ALA A 241 11.05 35.39 13.60
N THR A 242 11.57 36.52 13.13
CA THR A 242 11.47 36.93 11.73
C THR A 242 12.34 36.02 10.86
N ILE A 243 11.79 34.89 10.44
CA ILE A 243 12.44 33.96 9.51
C ILE A 243 12.33 34.46 8.07
N SER A 244 13.31 34.09 7.23
CA SER A 244 13.35 34.46 5.83
C SER A 244 12.19 33.86 5.05
N SER A 245 11.75 34.50 3.96
CA SER A 245 10.72 33.95 3.06
C SER A 245 11.10 32.57 2.51
N HIS A 246 12.40 32.32 2.31
CA HIS A 246 12.88 31.02 1.87
C HIS A 246 12.75 29.97 2.97
N GLU A 247 13.10 30.30 4.21
CA GLU A 247 12.96 29.41 5.38
C GLU A 247 11.49 29.07 5.62
N ARG A 248 10.59 30.06 5.50
CA ARG A 248 9.14 29.86 5.56
C ARG A 248 8.65 28.85 4.51
N ALA A 249 9.18 28.92 3.29
CA ALA A 249 8.83 27.99 2.23
C ALA A 249 9.34 26.58 2.53
N MET A 250 10.56 26.44 3.07
CA MET A 250 11.11 25.15 3.48
C MET A 250 10.31 24.51 4.61
N LEU A 251 9.98 25.26 5.66
CA LEU A 251 9.17 24.75 6.78
C LEU A 251 7.76 24.34 6.32
N ARG A 252 7.18 25.10 5.38
CA ARG A 252 5.92 24.69 4.75
C ARG A 252 6.10 23.39 3.99
N GLU A 253 7.16 23.23 3.20
CA GLU A 253 7.41 21.97 2.50
C GLU A 253 7.61 20.79 3.48
N GLU A 254 8.34 20.99 4.58
CA GLU A 254 8.51 19.98 5.65
C GLU A 254 7.17 19.57 6.25
N PHE A 255 6.27 20.51 6.50
CA PHE A 255 4.91 20.20 6.99
C PHE A 255 4.17 19.28 6.02
N PHE A 256 4.18 19.58 4.72
CA PHE A 256 3.53 18.74 3.72
C PHE A 256 4.20 17.36 3.62
N GLN A 257 5.54 17.31 3.63
CA GLN A 257 6.29 16.06 3.56
C GLN A 257 6.00 15.16 4.76
N GLU A 258 5.88 15.70 5.97
CA GLU A 258 5.54 14.91 7.16
C GLU A 258 4.09 14.43 7.14
N MET A 259 3.15 15.24 6.63
CA MET A 259 1.77 14.79 6.45
C MET A 259 1.68 13.68 5.39
N PHE A 260 2.46 13.76 4.32
CA PHE A 260 2.57 12.69 3.32
C PHE A 260 3.26 11.44 3.87
N SER A 261 4.32 11.59 4.67
CA SER A 261 5.05 10.47 5.28
C SER A 261 4.12 9.71 6.24
N SER A 262 3.42 10.43 7.12
CA SER A 262 2.43 9.90 8.05
C SER A 262 1.34 9.10 7.31
N PHE A 263 0.84 9.66 6.20
CA PHE A 263 -0.12 8.96 5.36
C PHE A 263 0.44 7.66 4.77
N LEU A 264 1.64 7.69 4.19
CA LEU A 264 2.26 6.51 3.56
C LEU A 264 2.58 5.42 4.60
N GLU A 265 2.99 5.83 5.80
CA GLU A 265 3.36 4.94 6.89
C GLU A 265 2.13 4.35 7.60
N GLY A 266 0.96 4.98 7.46
CA GLY A 266 -0.29 4.47 7.99
C GLY A 266 -0.61 4.98 9.39
N ARG A 267 -0.08 6.15 9.76
CA ARG A 267 -0.31 6.79 11.05
C ARG A 267 -1.54 7.71 11.07
N ASP A 268 -2.17 7.92 9.92
CA ASP A 268 -3.28 8.85 9.78
C ASP A 268 -4.60 8.23 10.25
N GLU A 269 -5.09 8.66 11.42
CA GLU A 269 -6.29 8.07 12.04
C GLU A 269 -7.58 8.34 11.26
N HIS A 270 -7.59 9.36 10.41
CA HIS A 270 -8.78 9.79 9.67
C HIS A 270 -9.07 8.95 8.42
N ILE A 271 -8.24 7.95 8.10
CA ILE A 271 -8.38 7.12 6.91
C ILE A 271 -8.46 5.63 7.25
N ASP A 272 -9.44 4.96 6.65
CA ASP A 272 -9.52 3.50 6.67
C ASP A 272 -8.56 2.88 5.65
N TYR A 273 -7.32 2.63 6.09
CA TYR A 273 -6.29 2.00 5.27
C TYR A 273 -6.64 0.60 4.79
N ASN A 274 -7.58 -0.11 5.44
CA ASN A 274 -7.97 -1.44 5.00
C ASN A 274 -8.60 -1.42 3.59
N SER A 275 -9.25 -0.31 3.23
CA SER A 275 -9.82 -0.07 1.91
C SER A 275 -8.76 0.17 0.82
N ILE A 276 -7.61 0.74 1.19
CA ILE A 276 -6.52 1.08 0.27
C ILE A 276 -5.56 -0.11 0.13
N ASP A 277 -5.11 -0.65 1.27
CA ASP A 277 -4.06 -1.66 1.35
C ASP A 277 -4.44 -2.97 0.64
N ASN A 278 -5.75 -3.30 0.61
CA ASN A 278 -6.27 -4.52 -0.02
C ASN A 278 -6.84 -4.30 -1.42
N ASN A 279 -6.83 -3.07 -1.94
CA ASN A 279 -7.42 -2.77 -3.24
C ASN A 279 -6.37 -2.86 -4.37
N GLU A 280 -6.57 -3.82 -5.27
CA GLU A 280 -5.70 -4.03 -6.44
C GLU A 280 -5.79 -2.90 -7.47
N GLN A 281 -6.83 -2.04 -7.44
CA GLN A 281 -6.93 -0.90 -8.36
C GLN A 281 -5.85 0.16 -8.12
N TYR A 282 -5.25 0.19 -6.92
CA TYR A 282 -4.13 1.07 -6.61
C TYR A 282 -2.77 0.45 -6.96
N ASP A 283 -2.73 -0.76 -7.55
CA ASP A 283 -1.48 -1.33 -8.07
C ASP A 283 -1.06 -0.58 -9.34
N ASP A 284 0.09 0.10 -9.27
CA ASP A 284 0.67 0.76 -10.44
C ASP A 284 1.31 -0.26 -11.39
N LEU A 285 0.51 -0.77 -12.31
CA LEU A 285 0.98 -1.71 -13.33
C LEU A 285 2.07 -1.12 -14.21
N GLN A 286 2.07 0.20 -14.45
CA GLN A 286 3.10 0.85 -15.26
C GLN A 286 4.43 0.88 -14.52
N GLN A 287 4.42 1.29 -13.25
CA GLN A 287 5.62 1.26 -12.42
C GLN A 287 6.14 -0.16 -12.25
N ILE A 288 5.25 -1.15 -12.06
CA ILE A 288 5.67 -2.56 -11.96
C ILE A 288 6.32 -3.04 -13.27
N SER A 289 5.82 -2.62 -14.44
CA SER A 289 6.45 -2.93 -15.73
C SER A 289 7.83 -2.30 -15.83
N GLN A 290 7.95 -1.01 -15.50
CA GLN A 290 9.22 -0.28 -15.53
C GLN A 290 10.24 -0.90 -14.57
N ASP A 291 9.85 -1.19 -13.32
CA ASP A 291 10.72 -1.86 -12.35
C ASP A 291 11.15 -3.26 -12.84
N ALA A 292 10.29 -3.96 -13.59
CA ALA A 292 10.61 -5.26 -14.17
C ALA A 292 11.56 -5.14 -15.38
N GLU A 293 11.37 -4.11 -16.21
CA GLU A 293 12.26 -3.76 -17.32
C GLU A 293 13.64 -3.35 -16.78
N ASP A 294 13.71 -2.45 -15.81
CA ASP A 294 14.96 -2.02 -15.15
C ASP A 294 15.69 -3.22 -14.54
N LYS A 295 14.97 -4.12 -13.86
CA LYS A 295 15.56 -5.36 -13.33
C LYS A 295 16.07 -6.28 -14.44
N TYR A 296 15.40 -6.34 -15.57
CA TYR A 296 15.86 -7.08 -16.74
C TYR A 296 17.16 -6.47 -17.28
N PHE A 297 17.22 -5.15 -17.48
CA PHE A 297 18.42 -4.44 -17.94
C PHE A 297 19.58 -4.51 -16.95
N ASP A 298 19.34 -4.43 -15.64
CA ASP A 298 20.38 -4.58 -14.62
C ASP A 298 20.94 -6.03 -14.57
N SER A 299 20.11 -7.02 -14.89
CA SER A 299 20.51 -8.43 -14.96
C SER A 299 21.19 -8.78 -16.28
N GLU A 300 20.91 -8.03 -17.34
CA GLU A 300 21.67 -8.00 -18.57
C GLU A 300 22.97 -7.26 -18.27
N LEU A 301 23.92 -8.00 -17.68
CA LEU A 301 25.28 -7.54 -17.51
C LEU A 301 25.72 -6.90 -18.83
N ASN A 302 26.37 -5.74 -18.77
CA ASN A 302 27.19 -5.22 -19.85
C ASN A 302 28.36 -6.19 -20.08
N ASP A 303 28.04 -7.40 -20.54
CA ASP A 303 28.97 -8.48 -20.76
C ASP A 303 29.72 -8.08 -22.02
N VAL A 304 30.91 -7.54 -21.78
CA VAL A 304 32.02 -7.57 -22.74
C VAL A 304 32.15 -8.99 -23.34
N ASP A 305 31.73 -10.02 -22.61
CA ASP A 305 31.58 -11.41 -23.06
C ASP A 305 30.41 -11.65 -24.04
N ASN A 306 29.26 -10.99 -23.91
CA ASN A 306 28.17 -11.05 -24.90
C ASN A 306 28.59 -10.38 -26.22
N LEU A 307 29.37 -9.29 -26.13
CA LEU A 307 29.94 -8.65 -27.32
C LEU A 307 31.02 -9.55 -27.97
N GLU A 308 31.87 -10.19 -27.18
CA GLU A 308 32.90 -11.15 -27.65
C GLU A 308 32.26 -12.41 -28.26
N GLU A 309 31.21 -12.98 -27.66
CA GLU A 309 30.44 -14.08 -28.23
C GLU A 309 29.72 -13.66 -29.51
N HIS A 310 29.11 -12.47 -29.54
CA HIS A 310 28.48 -11.94 -30.73
C HIS A 310 29.50 -11.67 -31.85
N MET A 311 30.70 -11.16 -31.53
CA MET A 311 31.79 -10.98 -32.47
C MET A 311 32.31 -12.33 -33.00
N LYS A 312 32.47 -13.33 -32.13
CA LYS A 312 32.83 -14.70 -32.52
C LYS A 312 31.78 -15.35 -33.43
N LEU A 313 30.49 -15.19 -33.12
CA LEU A 313 29.41 -15.67 -33.97
C LEU A 313 29.45 -14.99 -35.35
N VAL A 314 29.63 -13.67 -35.39
CA VAL A 314 29.77 -12.92 -36.66
C VAL A 314 30.97 -13.41 -37.47
N GLU A 315 32.12 -13.66 -36.84
CA GLU A 315 33.29 -14.24 -37.52
C GLU A 315 33.04 -15.68 -38.01
N GLU A 316 32.34 -16.50 -37.23
CA GLU A 316 32.02 -17.88 -37.60
C GLU A 316 31.04 -17.95 -38.78
N TYR A 317 29.99 -17.14 -38.77
CA TYR A 317 29.04 -17.02 -39.88
C TYR A 317 29.68 -16.38 -41.11
N GLY A 318 30.53 -15.36 -40.93
CA GLY A 318 31.33 -14.77 -42.02
C GLY A 318 32.29 -15.77 -42.65
N ARG A 319 32.95 -16.62 -41.86
CA ARG A 319 33.80 -17.71 -42.36
C ARG A 319 33.01 -18.82 -43.04
N LYS A 320 31.83 -19.19 -42.55
CA LYS A 320 30.94 -20.19 -43.18
C LYS A 320 30.46 -19.72 -44.56
N ILE A 321 30.08 -18.45 -44.70
CA ILE A 321 29.72 -17.83 -45.99
C ILE A 321 30.89 -17.91 -46.98
N SER A 322 32.13 -17.67 -46.53
CA SER A 322 33.31 -17.72 -47.40
C SER A 322 33.70 -19.13 -47.91
N LYS A 323 33.19 -20.20 -47.25
CA LYS A 323 33.56 -21.59 -47.56
C LYS A 323 32.58 -22.29 -48.50
N ASP A 324 31.35 -21.81 -48.59
CA ASP A 324 30.28 -22.30 -49.49
C ASP A 324 30.03 -21.38 -50.69
N THR A 325 31.00 -20.53 -51.06
CA THR A 325 30.96 -19.62 -52.22
C THR A 325 30.90 -20.31 -53.59
N SER A 326 30.90 -21.64 -53.66
CA SER A 326 30.78 -22.34 -54.95
C SER A 326 29.34 -22.47 -55.45
N ASN A 327 28.32 -22.21 -54.61
CA ASN A 327 26.91 -22.36 -54.96
C ASN A 327 26.02 -21.22 -54.41
N ASP A 328 26.55 -20.01 -54.23
CA ASP A 328 25.71 -18.86 -53.89
C ASP A 328 24.76 -18.55 -55.07
N PRO A 329 23.42 -18.59 -54.88
CA PRO A 329 22.45 -18.27 -55.92
C PRO A 329 22.68 -16.89 -56.56
N LEU A 330 23.24 -15.94 -55.80
CA LEU A 330 23.53 -14.60 -56.28
C LEU A 330 24.69 -14.60 -57.31
N ASP A 331 25.74 -15.38 -57.07
CA ASP A 331 26.88 -15.53 -57.99
C ASP A 331 26.47 -16.24 -59.27
N VAL A 332 25.62 -17.27 -59.16
CA VAL A 332 25.03 -17.94 -60.32
C VAL A 332 24.21 -16.95 -61.15
N PHE A 333 23.42 -16.10 -60.50
CA PHE A 333 22.60 -15.09 -61.17
C PHE A 333 23.44 -14.00 -61.84
N MET A 334 24.48 -13.49 -61.17
CA MET A 334 25.39 -12.48 -61.72
C MET A 334 26.14 -13.04 -62.95
N LYS A 335 26.59 -14.29 -62.89
CA LYS A 335 27.23 -14.96 -64.03
C LYS A 335 26.27 -15.15 -65.23
N HIS A 336 24.99 -15.42 -64.96
CA HIS A 336 23.95 -15.48 -66.00
C HIS A 336 23.64 -14.10 -66.60
N ILE A 337 23.81 -13.01 -65.85
CA ILE A 337 23.70 -11.64 -66.38
C ILE A 337 24.91 -11.32 -67.28
N GLU A 338 26.13 -11.61 -66.84
CA GLU A 338 27.34 -11.33 -67.60
C GLU A 338 27.41 -12.10 -68.92
N SER A 339 26.98 -13.36 -68.91
CA SER A 339 26.89 -14.20 -70.12
C SER A 339 25.75 -13.84 -71.07
N LYS A 340 24.83 -12.95 -70.66
CA LYS A 340 23.77 -12.41 -71.52
C LYS A 340 24.13 -11.07 -72.17
N ILE A 341 25.21 -10.43 -71.71
CA ILE A 341 25.65 -9.11 -72.16
C ILE A 341 26.78 -9.22 -73.22
N ASN A 342 27.43 -10.37 -73.33
CA ASN A 342 28.22 -10.78 -74.49
C ASN A 342 27.39 -11.67 -75.42
#